data_AF-A0A373AZX7-F1
#
_entry.id   AF-A0A373AZX7-F1
#
_cell.length_a   1.000
_cell.length_b   1.000
_cell.length_c   1.000
_cell.angle_alpha   90.00
_cell.angle_beta   90.00
_cell.angle_gamma   90.00
#
_symmetry.space_group_name_H-M   'P 1'
#
loop_
_entity.id
_entity.type
_entity.pdbx_description
1 polymer ?
#
loop_
_entity_poly.entity_id
_entity_poly.type
_entity_poly.pdbx_seq_one_letter_code
_entity_poly.pdbx_strand_id
1 'polypeptide(L)'
;MKKLLLTTVCLATLSLAACEKKGTEPVVEQTTSASETTSTEATTVVANHSNNNIADIQADLLAVETLSNAKAQEATAFQKEVAAVVEKKDSTQLKAVLEKTETYVKQFNDELDALTLKSTEVDALRKKMQDANNLGIVLTKESIETKPDSTKITELQNKAMELQKTIMADVTALEAKVKAAHAP
;
A
#
# COMPACT_ATOMS: atom_id res chain seq x y z
N MET A 1 -16.94 -21.46 -16.96
CA MET A 1 -16.39 -20.10 -17.10
C MET A 1 -16.99 -19.22 -16.01
N LYS A 2 -16.31 -19.10 -14.87
CA LYS A 2 -16.73 -18.20 -13.77
C LYS A 2 -15.95 -16.90 -13.95
N LYS A 3 -16.65 -15.83 -14.31
CA LYS A 3 -16.10 -14.48 -14.41
C LYS A 3 -15.73 -14.07 -12.98
N LEU A 4 -14.44 -13.91 -12.69
CA LEU A 4 -13.99 -13.19 -11.49
C LEU A 4 -14.42 -11.73 -11.71
N LEU A 5 -15.59 -11.37 -11.20
CA LEU A 5 -15.94 -9.99 -10.97
C LEU A 5 -15.16 -9.59 -9.73
N LEU A 6 -14.01 -8.93 -9.93
CA LEU A 6 -13.27 -8.25 -8.87
C LEU A 6 -14.26 -7.35 -8.14
N THR A 7 -14.67 -7.79 -6.96
CA THR A 7 -15.39 -6.98 -5.99
C THR A 7 -14.47 -5.82 -5.62
N THR A 8 -14.81 -4.64 -6.15
CA THR A 8 -14.46 -3.32 -5.67
C THR A 8 -13.92 -3.35 -4.24
N VAL A 9 -12.60 -3.28 -4.10
CA VAL A 9 -11.95 -2.97 -2.83
C VAL A 9 -12.58 -1.66 -2.35
N CYS A 10 -13.26 -1.74 -1.21
CA CYS A 10 -14.07 -0.65 -0.66
C CYS A 10 -13.14 0.46 -0.15
N LEU A 11 -12.66 1.28 -1.07
CA LEU A 11 -12.04 2.57 -0.77
C LEU A 11 -13.17 3.51 -0.38
N ALA A 12 -13.46 3.61 0.91
CA ALA A 12 -14.33 4.65 1.44
C ALA A 12 -13.70 6.01 1.10
N THR A 13 -14.22 6.62 0.04
CA THR A 13 -13.81 7.92 -0.47
C THR A 13 -14.20 9.01 0.53
N LEU A 14 -13.25 9.44 1.36
CA LEU A 14 -13.26 10.79 1.92
C LEU A 14 -12.79 11.75 0.83
N SER A 15 -13.72 12.13 -0.04
CA SER A 15 -13.51 13.19 -1.03
C SER A 15 -13.58 14.55 -0.35
N LEU A 16 -12.42 15.13 0.00
CA LEU A 16 -12.30 16.59 0.09
C LEU A 16 -11.66 17.09 -1.20
N ALA A 17 -12.46 17.82 -1.96
CA ALA A 17 -12.07 18.48 -3.19
C ALA A 17 -11.14 19.67 -2.90
N ALA A 18 -10.02 19.78 -3.63
CA ALA A 18 -9.48 21.03 -4.18
C ALA A 18 -8.23 20.78 -5.05
N CYS A 19 -8.46 20.72 -6.37
CA CYS A 19 -7.76 21.43 -7.44
C CYS A 19 -6.25 21.73 -7.35
N GLU A 20 -5.53 21.09 -8.30
CA GLU A 20 -4.94 21.75 -9.49
C GLU A 20 -3.42 21.94 -9.56
N LYS A 21 -2.90 21.44 -10.71
CA LYS A 21 -1.66 21.77 -11.45
C LYS A 21 -0.32 21.29 -10.85
N LYS A 22 0.71 20.91 -11.61
CA LYS A 22 0.97 20.52 -13.02
C LYS A 22 2.51 20.44 -13.11
N GLY A 23 3.04 19.46 -13.84
CA GLY A 23 4.40 19.52 -14.41
C GLY A 23 5.31 18.39 -13.93
N THR A 24 5.55 17.31 -14.69
CA THR A 24 6.37 17.19 -15.91
C THR A 24 7.81 16.72 -15.60
N GLU A 25 8.01 15.41 -15.77
CA GLU A 25 9.24 14.70 -16.21
C GLU A 25 9.98 15.44 -17.36
N PRO A 26 11.28 15.19 -17.71
CA PRO A 26 11.78 13.83 -17.96
C PRO A 26 13.32 13.53 -17.91
N VAL A 27 13.61 12.21 -18.00
CA VAL A 27 14.62 11.51 -18.85
C VAL A 27 16.14 11.74 -18.66
N VAL A 28 16.86 10.72 -18.15
CA VAL A 28 17.80 9.73 -18.80
C VAL A 28 19.23 10.27 -19.03
N GLU A 29 20.23 9.57 -18.47
CA GLU A 29 21.31 8.96 -19.27
C GLU A 29 22.19 7.97 -18.50
N GLN A 30 22.75 7.09 -19.30
CA GLN A 30 23.36 5.80 -19.06
C GLN A 30 24.89 5.93 -19.08
N THR A 31 25.63 5.28 -18.18
CA THR A 31 27.01 4.85 -18.52
C THR A 31 27.44 3.62 -17.73
N THR A 32 27.92 2.65 -18.49
CA THR A 32 28.57 1.38 -18.14
C THR A 32 29.93 1.56 -17.47
N SER A 33 30.27 0.68 -16.52
CA SER A 33 31.61 0.10 -16.42
C SER A 33 31.60 -1.20 -15.60
N ALA A 34 32.22 -2.22 -16.19
CA ALA A 34 32.49 -3.51 -15.57
C ALA A 34 33.68 -3.42 -14.61
N SER A 35 33.65 -4.23 -13.55
CA SER A 35 34.85 -4.82 -12.97
C SER A 35 34.46 -6.07 -12.19
N GLU A 36 35.02 -7.18 -12.62
CA GLU A 36 35.03 -8.46 -11.91
C GLU A 36 35.90 -8.32 -10.66
N THR A 37 35.43 -8.84 -9.54
CA THR A 37 36.30 -9.25 -8.43
C THR A 37 35.68 -10.48 -7.78
N THR A 38 36.37 -11.59 -7.95
CA THR A 38 36.10 -12.87 -7.29
C THR A 38 36.31 -12.71 -5.79
N SER A 39 35.30 -13.03 -4.99
CA SER A 39 35.47 -13.35 -3.57
C SER A 39 34.47 -14.41 -3.15
N THR A 40 35.03 -15.48 -2.63
CA THR A 40 34.38 -16.65 -2.05
C THR A 40 33.73 -16.25 -0.74
N GLU A 41 32.41 -16.29 -0.63
CA GLU A 41 31.75 -16.34 0.69
C GLU A 41 30.30 -16.84 0.62
N ALA A 42 29.93 -17.50 1.73
CA ALA A 42 28.66 -18.11 2.13
C ALA A 42 27.44 -17.94 1.20
N THR A 43 26.79 -19.07 0.89
CA THR A 43 25.43 -19.12 0.33
C THR A 43 24.43 -18.52 1.32
N THR A 44 24.36 -17.19 1.36
CA THR A 44 23.13 -16.49 1.67
C THR A 44 22.18 -16.83 0.54
N VAL A 45 21.05 -17.45 0.87
CA VAL A 45 19.92 -17.54 -0.05
C VAL A 45 19.42 -16.11 -0.20
N VAL A 46 20.05 -15.34 -1.09
CA VAL A 46 19.42 -14.15 -1.65
C VAL A 46 18.17 -14.69 -2.32
N ALA A 47 17.00 -14.39 -1.75
CA ALA A 47 15.74 -14.65 -2.43
C ALA A 47 15.85 -13.95 -3.78
N ASN A 48 16.10 -14.72 -4.83
CA ASN A 48 16.32 -14.15 -6.15
C ASN A 48 14.93 -13.82 -6.66
N HIS A 49 14.49 -12.58 -6.42
CA HIS A 49 13.20 -12.13 -6.91
C HIS A 49 13.20 -12.26 -8.43
N SER A 50 12.12 -12.79 -8.99
CA SER A 50 11.90 -12.76 -10.42
C SER A 50 11.56 -11.33 -10.85
N ASN A 51 11.84 -11.03 -12.11
CA ASN A 51 11.55 -9.73 -12.71
C ASN A 51 10.85 -9.98 -14.05
N ASN A 52 9.72 -9.32 -14.27
CA ASN A 52 8.86 -9.50 -15.45
C ASN A 52 8.36 -10.94 -15.66
N ASN A 53 8.36 -11.79 -14.62
CA ASN A 53 7.79 -13.14 -14.71
C ASN A 53 6.28 -13.09 -14.45
N ILE A 54 5.49 -13.33 -15.50
CA ILE A 54 4.03 -13.23 -15.45
C ILE A 54 3.40 -14.18 -14.43
N ALA A 55 3.89 -15.42 -14.33
CA ALA A 55 3.32 -16.41 -13.42
C ALA A 55 3.55 -16.02 -11.96
N ASP A 56 4.75 -15.54 -11.64
CA ASP A 56 5.07 -15.05 -10.30
C ASP A 56 4.29 -13.77 -9.96
N ILE A 57 4.19 -12.80 -10.88
CA ILE A 57 3.39 -11.58 -10.70
C ILE A 57 1.93 -11.94 -10.41
N GLN A 58 1.35 -12.86 -11.19
CA GLN A 58 -0.04 -13.27 -11.00
C GLN A 58 -0.26 -13.96 -9.65
N ALA A 59 0.63 -14.88 -9.26
CA ALA A 59 0.53 -15.60 -7.99
C ALA A 59 0.67 -14.63 -6.80
N ASP A 60 1.62 -13.71 -6.88
CA ASP A 60 1.86 -12.71 -5.83
C ASP A 60 0.74 -11.69 -5.71
N LEU A 61 0.20 -11.19 -6.83
CA LEU A 61 -0.96 -10.29 -6.83
C LEU A 61 -2.15 -10.96 -6.14
N LEU A 62 -2.41 -12.24 -6.45
CA LEU A 62 -3.50 -12.98 -5.82
C LEU A 62 -3.28 -13.14 -4.31
N ALA A 63 -2.04 -13.36 -3.86
CA ALA A 63 -1.72 -13.46 -2.44
C ALA A 63 -1.96 -12.12 -1.71
N VAL A 64 -1.51 -11.00 -2.28
CA VAL A 64 -1.72 -9.66 -1.75
C VAL A 64 -3.21 -9.29 -1.74
N GLU A 65 -3.94 -9.59 -2.81
CA GLU A 65 -5.39 -9.36 -2.91
C GLU A 65 -6.15 -10.15 -1.85
N THR A 66 -5.82 -11.44 -1.69
CA THR A 66 -6.46 -12.33 -0.70
C THR A 66 -6.28 -11.78 0.71
N LEU A 67 -5.06 -11.40 1.07
CA LEU A 67 -4.76 -10.80 2.37
C LEU A 67 -5.50 -9.48 2.56
N SER A 68 -5.46 -8.59 1.56
CA SER A 68 -6.12 -7.28 1.61
C SER A 68 -7.63 -7.41 1.82
N ASN A 69 -8.26 -8.38 1.15
CA ASN A 69 -9.67 -8.66 1.30
C ASN A 69 -10.02 -9.22 2.69
N ALA A 70 -9.21 -10.12 3.23
CA ALA A 70 -9.40 -10.62 4.60
C ALA A 70 -9.31 -9.47 5.62
N LYS A 71 -8.31 -8.61 5.47
CA LYS A 71 -8.12 -7.42 6.31
C LYS A 71 -9.25 -6.40 6.19
N ALA A 72 -9.75 -6.14 4.98
CA ALA A 72 -10.91 -5.28 4.80
C ALA A 72 -12.17 -5.78 5.53
N GLN A 73 -12.37 -7.11 5.58
CA GLN A 73 -13.47 -7.70 6.33
C GLN A 73 -13.30 -7.52 7.84
N GLU A 74 -12.09 -7.76 8.37
CA GLU A 74 -11.75 -7.51 9.78
C GLU A 74 -11.98 -6.03 10.16
N ALA A 75 -11.62 -5.11 9.27
CA ALA A 75 -11.75 -3.67 9.50
C ALA A 75 -13.20 -3.15 9.48
N THR A 76 -14.17 -3.90 8.94
CA THR A 76 -15.55 -3.41 8.77
C THR A 76 -16.24 -3.13 10.12
N ALA A 77 -15.96 -3.95 11.14
CA ALA A 77 -16.47 -3.71 12.50
C ALA A 77 -15.77 -2.50 13.15
N PHE A 78 -14.47 -2.35 12.90
CA PHE A 78 -13.65 -1.27 13.44
C PHE A 78 -14.05 0.10 12.89
N GLN A 79 -14.36 0.20 11.60
CA GLN A 79 -14.80 1.46 10.97
C GLN A 79 -16.06 2.05 11.63
N LYS A 80 -17.00 1.20 12.06
CA LYS A 80 -18.22 1.66 12.76
C LYS A 80 -17.91 2.22 14.15
N GLU A 81 -16.97 1.59 14.86
CA GLU A 81 -16.50 2.05 16.16
C GLU A 81 -15.81 3.42 16.04
N VAL A 82 -14.89 3.54 15.07
CA VAL A 82 -14.17 4.80 14.79
C VAL A 82 -15.14 5.94 14.48
N ALA A 83 -16.12 5.72 13.59
CA ALA A 83 -17.09 6.75 13.21
C ALA A 83 -17.87 7.28 14.42
N ALA A 84 -18.35 6.38 15.29
CA ALA A 84 -19.10 6.75 16.48
C ALA A 84 -18.29 7.55 17.52
N VAL A 85 -16.96 7.35 17.56
CA VAL A 85 -16.05 8.03 18.47
C VAL A 85 -15.65 9.40 17.94
N VAL A 86 -15.38 9.51 16.63
CA VAL A 86 -15.03 10.78 15.97
C VAL A 86 -16.15 11.81 16.10
N GLU A 87 -17.41 11.40 15.95
CA GLU A 87 -18.57 12.29 16.11
C GLU A 87 -18.67 12.91 17.51
N LYS A 88 -18.29 12.16 18.55
CA LYS A 88 -18.38 12.57 19.95
C LYS A 88 -17.22 13.47 20.39
N LYS A 89 -16.15 13.55 19.60
CA LYS A 89 -14.91 14.31 19.90
C LYS A 89 -14.33 14.02 21.29
N ASP A 90 -14.53 12.82 21.81
CA ASP A 90 -13.99 12.39 23.10
C ASP A 90 -12.52 12.01 22.93
N SER A 91 -11.61 12.85 23.41
CA SER A 91 -10.16 12.65 23.28
C SER A 91 -9.66 11.34 23.92
N THR A 92 -10.33 10.82 24.95
CA THR A 92 -9.94 9.55 25.57
C THR A 92 -10.32 8.37 24.67
N GLN A 93 -11.53 8.40 24.13
CA GLN A 93 -11.99 7.37 23.19
C GLN A 93 -11.21 7.44 21.87
N LEU A 94 -10.86 8.64 21.39
CA LEU A 94 -10.03 8.82 20.19
C LEU A 94 -8.64 8.19 20.34
N LYS A 95 -8.01 8.31 21.51
CA LYS A 95 -6.73 7.65 21.79
C LYS A 95 -6.86 6.12 21.83
N ALA A 96 -7.90 5.60 22.48
CA ALA A 96 -8.14 4.16 22.52
C ALA A 96 -8.40 3.57 21.12
N VAL A 97 -9.14 4.30 20.28
CA VAL A 97 -9.34 3.94 18.87
C VAL A 97 -8.04 4.02 18.07
N LEU A 98 -7.20 5.03 18.32
CA LEU A 98 -5.88 5.12 17.69
C LEU A 98 -5.02 3.89 18.03
N GLU A 99 -4.91 3.49 19.30
CA GLU A 99 -4.13 2.31 19.72
C GLU A 99 -4.60 1.01 19.02
N LYS A 100 -5.93 0.85 18.87
CA LYS A 100 -6.49 -0.26 18.08
C LYS A 100 -6.11 -0.17 16.60
N THR A 101 -6.18 1.03 16.01
CA THR A 101 -5.76 1.25 14.61
C THR A 101 -4.29 0.90 14.42
N GLU A 102 -3.42 1.33 15.33
CA GLU A 102 -1.99 1.04 15.29
C GLU A 102 -1.71 -0.46 15.36
N THR A 103 -2.39 -1.16 16.27
CA THR A 103 -2.27 -2.62 16.40
C THR A 103 -2.70 -3.32 15.11
N TYR A 104 -3.84 -2.92 14.55
CA TYR A 104 -4.34 -3.46 13.29
C TYR A 104 -3.39 -3.20 12.11
N VAL A 105 -2.89 -1.96 11.97
CA VAL A 105 -1.94 -1.60 10.91
C VAL A 105 -0.64 -2.36 11.05
N LYS A 106 -0.11 -2.49 12.27
CA LYS A 106 1.10 -3.29 12.53
C LYS A 106 0.88 -4.74 12.11
N GLN A 107 -0.23 -5.35 12.54
CA GLN A 107 -0.54 -6.72 12.18
C GLN A 107 -0.68 -6.89 10.66
N PHE A 108 -1.33 -5.97 9.98
CA PHE A 108 -1.45 -6.02 8.52
C PHE A 108 -0.07 -5.93 7.83
N ASN A 109 0.78 -5.02 8.28
CA ASN A 109 2.14 -4.89 7.74
C ASN A 109 3.00 -6.14 8.02
N ASP A 110 2.89 -6.73 9.21
CA ASP A 110 3.57 -7.99 9.55
C ASP A 110 3.09 -9.15 8.66
N GLU A 111 1.78 -9.23 8.39
CA GLU A 111 1.20 -10.25 7.50
C GLU A 111 1.59 -10.02 6.02
N LEU A 112 1.75 -8.78 5.59
CA LEU A 112 2.32 -8.44 4.27
C LEU A 112 3.79 -8.87 4.17
N ASP A 113 4.59 -8.67 5.21
CA ASP A 113 5.99 -9.13 5.25
C ASP A 113 6.10 -10.65 5.24
N ALA A 114 5.15 -11.34 5.88
CA ALA A 114 5.08 -12.79 5.91
C ALA A 114 4.73 -13.42 4.54
N LEU A 115 4.20 -12.65 3.58
CA LEU A 115 3.97 -13.15 2.22
C LEU A 115 5.31 -13.47 1.54
N THR A 116 5.44 -14.71 1.08
CA THR A 116 6.60 -15.17 0.30
C THR A 116 6.45 -14.76 -1.17
N LEU A 117 6.56 -13.45 -1.42
CA LEU A 117 6.47 -12.88 -2.77
C LEU A 117 7.73 -13.19 -3.58
N LYS A 118 7.56 -13.54 -4.85
CA LYS A 118 8.66 -13.87 -5.76
C LYS A 118 8.99 -12.74 -6.72
N SER A 119 8.00 -12.03 -7.21
CA SER A 119 8.13 -10.94 -8.17
C SER A 119 8.65 -9.67 -7.48
N THR A 120 9.58 -9.01 -8.16
CA THR A 120 10.09 -7.70 -7.73
C THR A 120 8.98 -6.64 -7.78
N GLU A 121 8.07 -6.75 -8.75
CA GLU A 121 7.01 -5.80 -8.95
C GLU A 121 5.96 -5.81 -7.83
N VAL A 122 5.52 -6.99 -7.39
CA VAL A 122 4.53 -7.08 -6.30
C VAL A 122 5.18 -6.83 -4.95
N ASP A 123 6.47 -7.13 -4.79
CA ASP A 123 7.24 -6.70 -3.62
C ASP A 123 7.31 -5.15 -3.51
N ALA A 124 7.52 -4.45 -4.63
CA ALA A 124 7.47 -2.99 -4.65
C ALA A 124 6.07 -2.45 -4.30
N LEU A 125 5.01 -3.11 -4.79
CA LEU A 125 3.63 -2.79 -4.43
C LEU A 125 3.39 -2.97 -2.92
N ARG A 126 3.84 -4.09 -2.34
CA ARG A 126 3.75 -4.36 -0.89
C ARG A 126 4.35 -3.22 -0.06
N LYS A 127 5.54 -2.75 -0.42
CA LYS A 127 6.22 -1.64 0.28
C LYS A 127 5.36 -0.36 0.25
N LYS A 128 4.79 -0.01 -0.90
CA LYS A 128 3.88 1.14 -1.02
C LYS A 128 2.62 0.99 -0.16
N MET A 129 2.06 -0.21 -0.08
CA MET A 129 0.91 -0.49 0.79
C MET A 129 1.27 -0.31 2.27
N GLN A 130 2.44 -0.79 2.71
CA GLN A 130 2.92 -0.59 4.08
C GLN A 130 3.15 0.89 4.39
N ASP A 131 3.74 1.64 3.45
CA ASP A 131 3.91 3.09 3.56
C ASP A 131 2.55 3.80 3.71
N ALA A 132 1.54 3.38 2.96
CA ALA A 132 0.19 3.95 3.03
C ALA A 132 -0.46 3.66 4.39
N ASN A 133 -0.35 2.43 4.89
CA ASN A 133 -0.85 2.05 6.20
C ASN A 133 -0.18 2.89 7.31
N ASN A 134 1.14 3.01 7.27
CA ASN A 134 1.91 3.80 8.24
C ASN A 134 1.55 5.29 8.17
N LEU A 135 1.40 5.83 6.96
CA LEU A 135 1.01 7.22 6.75
C LEU A 135 -0.38 7.51 7.34
N GLY A 136 -1.33 6.57 7.21
CA GLY A 136 -2.65 6.68 7.85
C GLY A 136 -2.58 6.83 9.37
N ILE A 137 -1.68 6.11 10.03
CA ILE A 137 -1.42 6.26 11.48
C ILE A 137 -0.87 7.64 11.80
N VAL A 138 0.15 8.10 11.05
CA VAL A 138 0.77 9.42 11.29
C VAL A 138 -0.26 10.54 11.10
N LEU A 139 -1.06 10.46 10.04
CA LEU A 139 -2.15 11.41 9.79
C LEU A 139 -3.18 11.40 10.93
N THR A 140 -3.59 10.22 11.39
CA THR A 140 -4.56 10.11 12.48
C THR A 140 -4.01 10.69 13.78
N LYS A 141 -2.75 10.38 14.14
CA LYS A 141 -2.07 10.95 15.31
C LYS A 141 -2.08 12.46 15.30
N GLU A 142 -1.63 13.05 14.20
CA GLU A 142 -1.59 14.50 14.03
C GLU A 142 -2.98 15.13 14.16
N SER A 143 -3.99 14.47 13.60
CA SER A 143 -5.37 14.98 13.56
C SER A 143 -6.06 14.98 14.93
N ILE A 144 -5.62 14.14 15.86
CA ILE A 144 -6.23 14.01 17.19
C ILE A 144 -5.41 14.68 18.31
N GLU A 145 -4.30 15.35 17.96
CA GLU A 145 -3.54 16.11 18.95
C GLU A 145 -4.39 17.23 19.58
N THR A 146 -4.05 17.64 20.80
CA THR A 146 -4.72 18.76 21.48
C THR A 146 -4.67 20.05 20.67
N LYS A 147 -3.60 20.23 19.88
CA LYS A 147 -3.43 21.33 18.94
C LYS A 147 -2.91 20.79 17.61
N PRO A 148 -3.81 20.37 16.70
CA PRO A 148 -3.42 19.81 15.42
C PRO A 148 -2.64 20.82 14.55
N ASP A 149 -1.59 20.38 13.87
CA ASP A 149 -0.90 21.19 12.86
C ASP A 149 -1.59 21.02 11.50
N SER A 150 -2.43 22.00 11.13
CA SER A 150 -3.18 21.99 9.86
C SER A 150 -2.28 21.93 8.63
N THR A 151 -1.08 22.51 8.66
CA THR A 151 -0.14 22.48 7.53
C THR A 151 0.41 21.06 7.37
N LYS A 152 0.86 20.45 8.47
CA LYS A 152 1.34 19.07 8.47
C LYS A 152 0.25 18.08 8.08
N ILE A 153 -0.98 18.26 8.57
CA ILE A 153 -2.14 17.43 8.19
C ILE A 153 -2.39 17.52 6.68
N THR A 154 -2.37 18.73 6.11
CA THR A 154 -2.57 18.92 4.66
C THR A 154 -1.47 18.23 3.86
N GLU A 155 -0.22 18.33 4.29
CA GLU A 155 0.91 17.64 3.64
C GLU A 155 0.74 16.11 3.70
N LEU A 156 0.37 15.57 4.87
CA LEU A 156 0.14 14.13 5.05
C LEU A 156 -1.04 13.63 4.21
N GLN A 157 -2.12 14.41 4.11
CA GLN A 157 -3.26 14.10 3.23
C GLN A 157 -2.85 14.05 1.75
N ASN A 158 -2.05 15.02 1.30
CA ASN A 158 -1.53 15.03 -0.07
C ASN A 158 -0.65 13.83 -0.36
N LYS A 159 0.25 13.47 0.57
CA LYS A 159 1.07 12.25 0.46
C LYS A 159 0.20 11.00 0.40
N ALA A 160 -0.87 10.93 1.20
CA ALA A 160 -1.77 9.78 1.23
C ALA A 160 -2.52 9.64 -0.10
N MET A 161 -3.02 10.74 -0.66
CA MET A 161 -3.68 10.74 -1.97
C MET A 161 -2.74 10.33 -3.10
N GLU A 162 -1.51 10.87 -3.13
CA GLU A 162 -0.54 10.49 -4.17
C GLU A 162 -0.15 9.02 -4.02
N LEU A 163 0.13 8.55 -2.81
CA LEU A 163 0.48 7.16 -2.58
C LEU A 163 -0.67 6.22 -2.98
N GLN A 164 -1.91 6.53 -2.60
CA GLN A 164 -3.10 5.78 -3.03
C GLN A 164 -3.21 5.70 -4.56
N LYS A 165 -2.97 6.82 -5.25
CA LYS A 165 -2.99 6.87 -6.72
C LYS A 165 -1.89 5.98 -7.31
N THR A 166 -0.67 6.02 -6.78
CA THR A 166 0.42 5.17 -7.27
C THR A 166 0.15 3.69 -7.06
N ILE A 167 -0.40 3.29 -5.91
CA ILE A 167 -0.81 1.91 -5.63
C ILE A 167 -1.84 1.44 -6.65
N MET A 168 -2.88 2.25 -6.90
CA MET A 168 -3.92 1.90 -7.88
C MET A 168 -3.37 1.79 -9.30
N ALA A 169 -2.45 2.68 -9.68
CA ALA A 169 -1.80 2.63 -10.98
C ALA A 169 -0.94 1.37 -11.14
N ASP A 170 -0.16 1.02 -10.12
CA ASP A 170 0.67 -0.20 -10.12
C ASP A 170 -0.18 -1.46 -10.23
N VAL A 171 -1.23 -1.59 -9.41
CA VAL A 171 -2.16 -2.74 -9.47
C VAL A 171 -2.76 -2.85 -10.87
N THR A 172 -3.29 -1.76 -11.41
CA THR A 172 -3.89 -1.75 -12.74
C THR A 172 -2.89 -2.15 -13.83
N ALA A 173 -1.65 -1.64 -13.75
CA ALA A 173 -0.60 -1.96 -14.71
C ALA A 173 -0.18 -3.44 -14.63
N LEU A 174 -0.04 -3.99 -13.43
CA LEU A 174 0.34 -5.39 -13.23
C LEU A 174 -0.78 -6.34 -13.65
N GLU A 175 -2.05 -6.03 -13.35
CA GLU A 175 -3.20 -6.78 -13.85
C GLU A 175 -3.29 -6.75 -15.38
N ALA A 176 -3.08 -5.58 -16.00
CA ALA A 176 -3.07 -5.43 -17.45
C ALA A 176 -1.96 -6.27 -18.08
N LYS A 177 -0.77 -6.29 -17.47
CA LYS A 177 0.37 -7.10 -17.90
C LYS A 177 0.07 -8.60 -17.83
N VAL A 178 -0.51 -9.06 -16.73
CA VAL A 178 -0.96 -10.46 -16.59
C VAL A 178 -2.01 -10.80 -17.64
N LYS A 179 -3.00 -9.93 -17.85
CA LYS A 179 -4.07 -10.15 -18.84
C LYS A 179 -3.53 -10.21 -20.27
N ALA A 180 -2.61 -9.33 -20.64
CA ALA A 180 -2.02 -9.28 -21.98
C ALA A 180 -1.27 -10.58 -22.32
N ALA A 181 -0.61 -11.20 -21.34
CA ALA A 181 0.08 -12.48 -21.51
C ALA A 181 -0.87 -13.67 -21.73
N HIS A 182 -2.15 -13.53 -21.40
CA HIS A 182 -3.20 -14.54 -21.61
C HIS A 182 -4.12 -14.20 -22.78
N ALA A 183 -3.82 -13.17 -23.57
CA ALA A 183 -4.56 -12.85 -24.78
C ALA A 183 -4.27 -13.92 -25.86
N PRO A 184 -5.30 -14.38 -26.61
CA PRO A 184 -5.17 -15.41 -27.62
C PRO A 184 -4.36 -14.97 -28.85
#